data_AF-A0A962CG13-F1
#
_entry.id   AF-A0A962CG13-F1
#
_cell.length_a   1.000
_cell.length_b   1.000
_cell.length_c   1.000
_cell.angle_alpha   90.00
_cell.angle_beta   90.00
_cell.angle_gamma   90.00
#
_symmetry.space_group_name_H-M   'P 1'
#
loop_
_entity.id
_entity.type
_entity.pdbx_description
1 polymer ?
#
loop_
_entity_poly.entity_id
_entity_poly.type
_entity_poly.pdbx_seq_one_letter_code
_entity_poly.pdbx_strand_id
1 'polypeptide(L)'
;KDAVSEGNPFIGHRKSTVAVGKLYRDGELIGSFTGRRNSMGGMFAGYKGSCSVLGRTVRALGEDIAKWLAAPSIDALLGDLG
;
A
#
# COMPACT_ATOMS: atom_id res chain seq x y z
N LYS A 1 -5.83 7.82 7.41
CA LYS A 1 -5.89 6.42 7.90
C LYS A 1 -7.06 5.80 7.15
N ASP A 2 -6.89 5.31 5.93
CA ASP A 2 -8.08 5.00 5.11
C ASP A 2 -7.87 3.71 4.32
N ALA A 3 -8.39 2.62 4.87
CA ALA A 3 -8.66 1.40 4.14
C ALA A 3 -10.12 1.47 3.65
N VAL A 4 -10.30 1.82 2.38
CA VAL A 4 -11.62 1.84 1.74
C VAL A 4 -11.93 0.47 1.15
N SER A 5 -13.12 -0.06 1.42
CA SER A 5 -13.62 -1.33 0.91
C SER A 5 -15.00 -1.15 0.31
N GLU A 6 -15.07 -0.70 -0.95
CA GLU A 6 -16.31 -0.57 -1.71
C GLU A 6 -16.35 -1.61 -2.84
N GLY A 7 -17.52 -2.26 -3.02
CA GLY A 7 -17.77 -3.24 -4.09
C GLY A 7 -18.66 -4.41 -3.66
N ASN A 8 -19.46 -4.92 -4.60
CA ASN A 8 -20.30 -6.12 -4.45
C ASN A 8 -19.46 -7.37 -4.82
N PRO A 9 -19.52 -8.50 -4.08
CA PRO A 9 -18.79 -9.75 -4.38
C PRO A 9 -18.97 -10.34 -5.79
N PHE A 10 -19.90 -9.79 -6.59
CA PHE A 10 -20.14 -10.18 -7.98
C PHE A 10 -19.65 -9.15 -9.03
N ILE A 11 -19.25 -7.94 -8.63
CA ILE A 11 -18.82 -6.84 -9.54
C ILE A 11 -17.35 -6.42 -9.30
N GLY A 12 -16.74 -6.85 -8.19
CA GLY A 12 -15.32 -6.62 -7.88
C GLY A 12 -15.14 -5.71 -6.67
N HIS A 13 -14.19 -6.06 -5.79
CA HIS A 13 -13.84 -5.27 -4.62
C HIS A 13 -12.56 -4.48 -4.91
N ARG A 14 -12.64 -3.15 -4.85
CA ARG A 14 -11.48 -2.26 -4.97
C ARG A 14 -10.98 -1.92 -3.57
N LYS A 15 -10.02 -2.69 -3.07
CA LYS A 15 -9.31 -2.36 -1.84
C LYS A 15 -8.06 -1.56 -2.17
N SER A 16 -7.81 -0.48 -1.45
CA SER A 16 -6.55 0.26 -1.54
C SER A 16 -5.89 0.35 -0.17
N THR A 17 -4.60 0.07 -0.11
CA THR A 17 -3.76 0.27 1.07
C THR A 17 -2.94 1.53 0.87
N VAL A 18 -2.95 2.44 1.85
CA VAL A 18 -2.13 3.65 1.88
C VAL A 18 -1.26 3.64 3.12
N ALA A 19 0.02 3.97 2.97
CA ALA A 19 0.96 4.17 4.07
C ALA A 19 1.68 5.51 3.90
N VAL A 20 1.89 6.21 5.01
CA VAL A 20 2.69 7.44 5.05
C VAL A 20 3.75 7.23 6.13
N GLY A 21 5.00 7.58 5.82
CA GLY A 21 6.12 7.37 6.72
C GLY A 21 7.12 8.53 6.69
N LYS A 22 7.82 8.68 7.80
CA LYS A 22 8.96 9.59 7.97
C LYS A 22 10.11 8.80 8.58
N LEU A 23 11.30 8.94 8.02
CA LEU A 23 12.52 8.31 8.48
C LEU A 23 13.43 9.37 9.10
N TYR A 24 13.80 9.15 10.35
CA TYR A 24 14.72 10.01 11.08
C TYR A 24 16.03 9.27 11.37
N ARG A 25 17.14 10.00 11.30
CA ARG A 25 18.47 9.54 11.76
C ARG A 25 19.04 10.63 12.67
N ASP A 26 19.37 10.27 13.90
CA ASP A 26 19.93 11.20 14.90
C ASP A 26 19.07 12.46 15.13
N GLY A 27 17.75 12.33 14.99
CA GLY A 27 16.79 13.42 15.11
C GLY A 27 16.58 14.24 13.83
N GLU A 28 17.39 14.04 12.80
CA GLU A 28 17.24 14.68 11.49
C GLU A 28 16.29 13.87 10.59
N LEU A 29 15.36 14.56 9.92
CA LEU A 29 14.49 13.93 8.92
C LEU A 29 15.29 13.65 7.65
N ILE A 30 15.53 12.38 7.36
CA ILE A 30 16.32 11.94 6.19
C ILE A 30 15.47 11.31 5.09
N GLY A 31 14.16 11.17 5.31
CA GLY A 31 13.24 10.67 4.30
C GLY A 31 11.78 10.80 4.71
N SER A 32 10.91 11.00 3.73
CA SER A 32 9.46 10.89 3.88
C SER A 32 8.87 10.18 2.67
N PHE A 33 7.80 9.44 2.87
CA PHE A 33 7.10 8.80 1.76
C PHE A 33 5.59 8.81 1.94
N THR A 34 4.89 8.80 0.82
CA THR A 34 3.48 8.42 0.69
C THR A 34 3.41 7.26 -0.29
N GLY A 35 2.90 6.12 0.17
CA GLY A 35 2.77 4.92 -0.64
C GLY A 35 1.32 4.47 -0.76
N ARG A 36 0.92 4.02 -1.95
CA ARG A 36 -0.40 3.41 -2.17
C ARG A 36 -0.25 2.15 -3.01
N ARG A 37 -0.97 1.10 -2.65
CA ARG A 37 -1.17 -0.08 -3.50
C ARG A 37 -2.64 -0.40 -3.61
N ASN A 38 -3.13 -0.50 -4.84
CA ASN A 38 -4.49 -0.86 -5.14
C ASN A 38 -4.59 -2.36 -5.46
N SER A 39 -5.64 -2.98 -4.96
CA SER A 39 -5.96 -4.36 -5.23
C SER A 39 -6.97 -4.39 -6.38
N MET A 40 -6.57 -4.95 -7.53
CA MET A 40 -7.52 -5.35 -8.57
C MET A 40 -8.09 -6.72 -8.15
N GLY A 41 -9.23 -6.73 -7.47
CA GLY A 41 -9.92 -7.97 -7.09
C GLY A 41 -10.52 -8.60 -8.34
N GLY A 42 -10.05 -9.81 -8.70
CA GLY A 42 -10.57 -10.54 -9.85
C GLY A 42 -12.05 -10.90 -9.68
N MET A 43 -12.78 -10.86 -10.80
CA MET A 43 -14.10 -11.50 -10.95
C MET A 43 -13.99 -12.95 -10.41
N PHE A 44 -14.91 -13.40 -9.56
CA PHE A 44 -15.02 -14.76 -8.98
C PHE A 44 -14.29 -15.11 -7.66
N ALA A 45 -13.64 -14.19 -6.94
CA ALA A 45 -13.05 -14.50 -5.62
C ALA A 45 -14.06 -14.30 -4.46
N GLY A 46 -15.15 -15.07 -4.45
CA GLY A 46 -16.21 -14.99 -3.44
C GLY A 46 -15.65 -15.03 -2.01
N TYR A 47 -16.01 -14.02 -1.21
CA TYR A 47 -15.92 -13.79 0.25
C TYR A 47 -14.74 -14.35 1.10
N LYS A 48 -14.06 -15.44 0.73
CA LYS A 48 -12.75 -15.90 1.25
C LYS A 48 -11.55 -15.10 0.74
N GLY A 49 -11.74 -14.13 -0.15
CA GLY A 49 -10.67 -13.39 -0.84
C GLY A 49 -10.34 -11.98 -0.31
N SER A 50 -11.11 -11.41 0.63
CA SER A 50 -10.96 -9.98 1.00
C SER A 50 -9.71 -9.68 1.85
N CYS A 51 -9.38 -10.51 2.85
CA CYS A 51 -8.21 -10.32 3.71
C CYS A 51 -6.90 -10.79 3.06
N SER A 52 -6.95 -11.85 2.25
CA SER A 52 -5.79 -12.32 1.47
C SER A 52 -5.39 -11.30 0.39
N VAL A 53 -6.38 -10.66 -0.25
CA VAL A 53 -6.17 -9.56 -1.21
C VAL A 53 -5.63 -8.29 -0.55
N LEU A 54 -6.01 -8.01 0.70
CA LEU A 54 -5.38 -6.96 1.48
C LEU A 54 -3.95 -7.34 1.90
N GLY A 55 -3.72 -8.61 2.25
CA GLY A 55 -2.41 -9.13 2.60
C GLY A 55 -1.38 -8.96 1.48
N ARG A 56 -1.77 -9.20 0.21
CA ARG A 56 -0.87 -8.95 -0.93
C ARG A 56 -0.56 -7.47 -1.14
N THR A 57 -1.52 -6.55 -0.96
CA THR A 57 -1.25 -5.12 -1.15
C THR A 57 -0.39 -4.57 -0.03
N VAL A 58 -0.59 -5.05 1.21
CA VAL A 58 0.26 -4.74 2.35
C VAL A 58 1.67 -5.29 2.14
N ARG A 59 1.82 -6.54 1.67
CA ARG A 59 3.14 -7.13 1.38
C ARG A 59 3.88 -6.37 0.29
N ALA A 60 3.23 -6.07 -0.83
CA ALA A 60 3.82 -5.29 -1.92
C ALA A 60 4.24 -3.89 -1.46
N LEU A 61 3.38 -3.21 -0.69
CA LEU A 61 3.71 -1.91 -0.12
C LEU A 61 4.89 -2.00 0.87
N GLY A 62 4.98 -3.08 1.64
CA GLY A 62 6.12 -3.35 2.51
C GLY A 62 7.43 -3.56 1.74
N GLU A 63 7.39 -4.26 0.61
CA GLU A 63 8.55 -4.43 -0.30
C GLU A 63 8.97 -3.10 -0.92
N ASP A 64 8.02 -2.23 -1.29
CA ASP A 64 8.31 -0.88 -1.81
C ASP A 64 9.00 -0.01 -0.74
N ILE A 65 8.51 -0.06 0.50
CA ILE A 65 9.14 0.65 1.63
C ILE A 65 10.55 0.10 1.89
N ALA A 66 10.74 -1.23 1.84
CA ALA A 66 12.04 -1.84 2.04
C ALA A 66 13.06 -1.42 0.98
N LYS A 67 12.64 -1.31 -0.29
CA LYS A 67 13.49 -0.78 -1.36
C LYS A 67 13.83 0.69 -1.15
N TRP A 68 12.83 1.50 -0.75
CA TRP A 68 13.04 2.91 -0.44
C TRP A 68 14.02 3.11 0.73
N LEU A 69 14.00 2.24 1.75
CA LEU A 69 14.94 2.30 2.86
C LEU A 69 16.42 2.16 2.45
N ALA A 70 16.72 1.54 1.31
CA ALA A 70 18.09 1.42 0.82
C ALA A 70 18.66 2.76 0.32
N ALA A 71 17.80 3.67 -0.16
CA ALA A 71 18.15 5.00 -0.63
C ALA A 71 16.98 5.97 -0.35
N PRO A 72 16.79 6.39 0.91
CA PRO A 72 15.65 7.20 1.30
C PRO A 72 15.72 8.59 0.68
N SER A 73 14.55 9.12 0.34
CA SER A 73 14.36 10.46 -0.21
C SER A 73 13.19 11.17 0.46
N ILE A 74 13.16 12.50 0.38
CA ILE A 74 12.07 13.31 0.89
C ILE A 74 10.92 13.30 -0.11
N ASP A 75 9.70 13.16 0.44
CA ASP A 75 8.41 13.17 -0.24
C ASP A 75 8.30 12.13 -1.36
N ALA A 76 8.89 10.96 -1.14
CA ALA A 76 8.87 9.85 -2.08
C ALA A 76 7.44 9.34 -2.30
N LEU A 77 7.10 9.08 -3.56
CA LEU A 77 5.86 8.42 -3.94
C LEU A 77 6.14 6.93 -4.20
N LEU A 78 5.50 6.06 -3.42
CA LEU A 78 5.73 4.62 -3.49
C LEU A 78 4.52 3.86 -4.03
N GLY A 79 4.81 2.71 -4.63
CA GLY A 79 3.80 1.81 -5.16
C GLY A 79 3.15 2.37 -6.42
N ASP A 80 1.83 2.54 -6.41
CA ASP A 80 1.05 3.03 -7.56
C ASP A 80 1.04 4.58 -7.65
N LEU A 81 1.77 5.28 -6.77
CA LEU A 81 1.88 6.74 -6.79
C LEU A 81 3.14 7.26 -7.49
N GLY A 82 4.17 6.43 -7.64
CA GLY A 82 5.42 6.75 -8.33
C GLY A 82 5.47 6.07 -9.68
#